data_AF-A0AAV8UCI3-F1
#
_entry.id   AF-A0AAV8UCI3-F1
#
_cell.length_a   1.000
_cell.length_b   1.000
_cell.length_c   1.000
_cell.angle_alpha   90.00
_cell.angle_beta   90.00
_cell.angle_gamma   90.00
#
_symmetry.space_group_name_H-M   'P 1'
#
loop_
_entity.id
_entity.type
_entity.pdbx_description
1 polymer ?
#
loop_
_entity_poly.entity_id
_entity_poly.type
_entity_poly.pdbx_seq_one_letter_code
_entity_poly.pdbx_strand_id
1 'polypeptide(L)'
;MAGGSDVTETTTLSCVQCGKPAHLQCPKCMELKLPREGAAFCTQDCFKASWSSHKSVHLKAKLSTLGTDTQGEQKSDVLNEGWLYCLRKGQARSPKLPHFDWTGYLSTVDS
;
A
#
# COMPACT_ATOMS: atom_id res chain seq x y z
N MET A 1 15.24 -35.91 -21.81
CA MET A 1 15.18 -35.61 -20.36
C MET A 1 15.31 -34.11 -20.19
N ALA A 2 14.36 -33.47 -19.50
CA ALA A 2 14.29 -32.03 -19.28
C ALA A 2 15.26 -31.58 -18.19
N GLY A 3 15.88 -30.41 -18.36
CA GLY A 3 16.79 -29.80 -17.40
C GLY A 3 16.94 -28.32 -17.67
N GLY A 4 15.81 -27.59 -17.70
CA GLY A 4 15.82 -26.14 -17.74
C GLY A 4 16.26 -25.59 -16.39
N SER A 5 17.55 -25.27 -16.27
CA SER A 5 18.08 -24.44 -15.20
C SER A 5 17.67 -23.00 -15.47
N ASP A 6 16.44 -22.64 -15.11
CA ASP A 6 16.15 -21.23 -14.83
C ASP A 6 16.65 -20.98 -13.40
N VAL A 7 17.93 -20.62 -13.32
CA VAL A 7 18.50 -19.96 -12.15
C VAL A 7 17.70 -18.67 -12.03
N THR A 8 16.66 -18.71 -11.21
CA THR A 8 16.14 -17.51 -10.57
C THR A 8 17.30 -16.98 -9.75
N GLU A 9 18.08 -16.08 -10.37
CA GLU A 9 19.12 -15.31 -9.72
C GLU A 9 18.47 -14.68 -8.49
N THR A 10 18.67 -15.34 -7.36
CA THR A 10 18.24 -14.87 -6.07
C THR A 10 19.23 -13.78 -5.71
N THR A 11 19.08 -12.62 -6.37
CA THR A 11 19.81 -11.41 -6.03
C THR A 11 19.58 -11.19 -4.56
N THR A 12 20.60 -11.51 -3.78
CA THR A 12 20.56 -11.53 -2.33
C THR A 12 20.53 -10.08 -1.90
N LEU A 13 19.33 -9.58 -1.63
CA LEU A 13 19.14 -8.21 -1.17
C LEU A 13 19.23 -8.14 0.33
N SER A 14 19.81 -7.06 0.84
CA SER A 14 19.82 -6.75 2.25
C SER A 14 18.58 -5.97 2.64
N CYS A 15 18.01 -6.28 3.80
CA CYS A 15 16.90 -5.55 4.37
C CYS A 15 17.34 -4.12 4.70
N VAL A 16 16.58 -3.14 4.21
CA VAL A 16 16.89 -1.72 4.44
C VAL A 16 16.84 -1.30 5.91
N GLN A 17 16.14 -2.07 6.76
CA GLN A 17 15.97 -1.75 8.17
C GLN A 17 17.04 -2.36 9.07
N CYS A 18 17.51 -3.58 8.76
CA CYS A 18 18.37 -4.34 9.67
C CYS A 18 19.53 -5.08 8.99
N GLY A 19 19.72 -4.91 7.67
CA GLY A 19 20.82 -5.50 6.89
C GLY A 19 20.73 -7.01 6.63
N LYS A 20 19.84 -7.73 7.31
CA LYS A 20 19.62 -9.18 7.12
C LYS A 20 19.12 -9.50 5.70
N PRO A 21 19.29 -10.72 5.19
CA PRO A 21 18.78 -11.10 3.87
C PRO A 21 17.26 -10.87 3.76
N ALA A 22 16.87 -10.15 2.71
CA ALA A 22 15.50 -9.74 2.44
C ALA A 22 14.83 -10.67 1.43
N HIS A 23 13.57 -10.99 1.72
CA HIS A 23 12.73 -11.84 0.87
C HIS A 23 11.36 -11.20 0.58
N LEU A 24 11.03 -10.09 1.23
CA LEU A 24 9.81 -9.33 1.01
C LEU A 24 10.12 -8.04 0.25
N GLN A 25 9.15 -7.55 -0.51
CA GLN A 25 9.22 -6.28 -1.24
C GLN A 25 7.96 -5.45 -1.01
N CYS A 26 8.11 -4.13 -1.08
CA CYS A 26 6.95 -3.23 -1.08
C CYS A 26 6.16 -3.40 -2.39
N PRO A 27 4.86 -3.77 -2.34
CA PRO A 27 4.04 -3.93 -3.54
C PRO A 27 3.95 -2.63 -4.35
N LYS A 28 3.89 -1.48 -3.67
CA LYS A 28 3.81 -0.20 -4.37
C LYS A 28 5.10 0.17 -5.11
N CYS A 29 6.27 -0.20 -4.56
CA CYS A 29 7.53 -0.04 -5.28
C CYS A 29 7.58 -0.91 -6.54
N MET A 30 7.03 -2.13 -6.47
CA MET A 30 6.94 -3.01 -7.65
C MET A 30 6.03 -2.40 -8.72
N GLU A 31 4.85 -1.89 -8.34
CA GLU A 31 3.93 -1.20 -9.25
C GLU A 31 4.57 0.04 -9.90
N LEU A 32 5.30 0.83 -9.11
CA LEU A 32 5.99 2.05 -9.56
C LEU A 32 7.35 1.76 -10.23
N LYS A 33 7.73 0.48 -10.37
CA LYS A 33 9.02 0.02 -10.93
C LYS A 33 10.23 0.70 -10.28
N LEU A 34 10.17 0.89 -8.96
CA LEU A 34 11.26 1.47 -8.18
C LEU A 34 12.35 0.44 -7.83
N PRO A 35 13.58 0.88 -7.55
CA PRO A 35 14.68 -0.02 -7.19
C PRO A 35 14.32 -0.94 -6.02
N ARG A 36 14.60 -2.23 -6.19
CA ARG A 36 14.25 -3.28 -5.22
C ARG A 36 15.09 -3.16 -3.96
N GLU A 37 16.34 -2.74 -4.10
CA GLU A 37 17.37 -2.61 -3.06
C GLU A 37 16.94 -1.63 -1.96
N GLY A 38 16.18 -0.57 -2.34
CA GLY A 38 15.65 0.43 -1.41
C GLY A 38 14.30 0.08 -0.79
N ALA A 39 13.74 -1.07 -1.15
CA ALA A 39 12.39 -1.50 -0.77
C ALA A 39 12.31 -2.99 -0.38
N ALA A 40 13.45 -3.58 0.00
CA ALA A 40 13.56 -4.97 0.38
C ALA A 40 13.54 -5.14 1.91
N PHE A 41 12.75 -6.12 2.38
CA PHE A 41 12.55 -6.39 3.81
C PHE A 41 12.71 -7.86 4.12
N CYS A 42 13.20 -8.16 5.32
CA CYS A 42 13.28 -9.54 5.81
C CYS A 42 12.02 -9.96 6.59
N THR A 43 11.21 -9.04 7.09
CA THR A 43 10.00 -9.36 7.88
C THR A 43 8.97 -8.25 7.76
N GLN A 44 7.72 -8.56 8.12
CA GLN A 44 6.66 -7.55 8.22
C GLN A 44 6.97 -6.48 9.28
N ASP A 45 7.62 -6.83 10.38
CA ASP A 45 8.04 -5.85 11.40
C ASP A 45 9.07 -4.87 10.86
N CYS A 46 10.06 -5.33 10.10
CA CYS A 46 11.00 -4.43 9.43
C CYS A 46 10.31 -3.51 8.43
N PHE A 47 9.30 -4.02 7.71
CA PHE A 47 8.48 -3.19 6.83
C PHE A 47 7.74 -2.09 7.62
N LYS A 48 7.01 -2.45 8.68
CA LYS A 48 6.27 -1.50 9.52
C LYS A 48 7.20 -0.46 10.17
N ALA A 49 8.36 -0.88 10.68
CA ALA A 49 9.31 -0.01 11.35
C ALA A 49 9.92 1.02 10.38
N SER A 50 10.12 0.66 9.11
CA SER A 50 10.64 1.57 8.08
C SER A 50 9.56 2.41 7.37
N TRP A 51 8.27 2.06 7.51
CA TRP A 51 7.15 2.62 6.73
C TRP A 51 7.09 4.16 6.74
N SER A 52 7.29 4.76 7.92
CA SER A 52 7.24 6.21 8.10
C SER A 52 8.24 6.97 7.21
N SER A 53 9.43 6.40 6.99
CA SER A 53 10.43 6.95 6.08
C SER A 53 10.18 6.49 4.64
N HIS A 54 9.86 5.21 4.44
CA HIS A 54 9.71 4.59 3.12
C HIS A 54 8.60 5.24 2.26
N LYS A 55 7.47 5.64 2.86
CA LYS A 55 6.35 6.27 2.12
C LYS A 55 6.77 7.51 1.32
N SER A 56 7.82 8.22 1.76
CA SER A 56 8.32 9.42 1.07
C SER A 56 8.96 9.10 -0.29
N VAL A 57 9.50 7.88 -0.44
CA VAL A 57 10.07 7.38 -1.70
C VAL A 57 8.98 7.32 -2.78
N HIS A 58 7.76 6.92 -2.41
CA HIS A 58 6.63 6.90 -3.35
C HIS A 58 6.22 8.31 -3.80
N LEU A 59 6.25 9.28 -2.89
CA LEU A 59 5.93 10.68 -3.22
C LEU A 59 6.95 11.26 -4.21
N LYS A 60 8.25 11.04 -3.96
CA LYS A 60 9.31 11.49 -4.86
C LYS A 60 9.18 10.86 -6.24
N ALA A 61 8.93 9.55 -6.29
CA ALA A 61 8.72 8.83 -7.55
C ALA A 61 7.54 9.37 -8.36
N LYS A 62 6.40 9.62 -7.70
CA LYS A 62 5.18 10.13 -8.34
C LYS A 62 5.38 11.52 -8.94
N LEU A 63 6.16 12.38 -8.28
CA LEU A 63 6.54 13.69 -8.79
C LEU A 63 7.46 13.59 -10.01
N SER A 64 8.42 12.66 -10.00
CA SER A 64 9.32 12.44 -11.14
C SER A 64 8.59 11.95 -12.39
N THR A 65 7.49 11.20 -12.26
CA THR A 65 6.67 10.78 -13.40
C THR A 65 5.81 11.91 -13.98
N LEU A 66 5.58 12.97 -13.20
CA LEU A 66 4.77 14.15 -13.57
C LEU A 66 5.65 15.32 -14.06
N GLY A 67 6.89 15.03 -14.49
CA GLY A 67 7.89 16.03 -14.88
C GLY A 67 8.02 16.29 -16.38
N THR A 68 7.29 15.55 -17.23
CA THR A 68 7.29 15.73 -18.69
C THR A 68 5.87 15.80 -19.20
N ASP A 69 5.18 16.91 -18.90
CA ASP A 69 4.30 17.63 -19.82
C ASP A 69 3.83 18.93 -19.12
N THR A 70 4.29 20.03 -19.68
CA THR A 70 3.78 21.41 -19.66
C THR A 70 2.60 21.75 -18.72
N GLN A 71 2.88 22.68 -17.79
CA GLN A 71 2.00 23.66 -17.12
C GLN A 71 0.52 23.31 -16.87
N GLY A 72 0.12 23.30 -15.59
CA GLY A 72 -1.27 23.59 -15.22
C GLY A 72 -1.74 22.97 -13.91
N GLU A 73 -1.30 23.52 -12.79
CA GLU A 73 -2.15 23.78 -11.61
C GLU A 73 -3.27 22.76 -11.28
N GLN A 74 -2.91 21.62 -10.67
CA GLN A 74 -3.79 20.86 -9.76
C GLN A 74 -2.94 20.22 -8.63
N LYS A 75 -2.35 21.08 -7.80
CA LYS A 75 -1.56 20.71 -6.61
C LYS A 75 -2.49 20.49 -5.41
N SER A 76 -3.32 19.44 -5.44
CA SER A 76 -4.08 19.03 -4.24
C SER A 76 -4.69 17.64 -4.31
N ASP A 77 -5.17 17.22 -5.48
CA ASP A 77 -6.08 16.06 -5.56
C ASP A 77 -5.34 14.72 -5.54
N VAL A 78 -4.12 14.69 -6.07
CA VAL A 78 -3.31 13.46 -6.21
C VAL A 78 -2.78 12.91 -4.87
N LEU A 79 -2.84 13.71 -3.79
CA LEU A 79 -2.49 13.31 -2.42
C LEU A 79 -3.72 12.80 -1.63
N ASN A 80 -4.95 13.09 -2.09
CA ASN A 80 -6.17 12.94 -1.30
C ASN A 80 -7.09 11.78 -1.74
N GLU A 81 -6.73 11.02 -2.77
CA GLU A 81 -7.57 9.93 -3.30
C GLU A 81 -7.86 8.80 -2.29
N GLY A 82 -7.14 8.73 -1.16
CA GLY A 82 -7.37 7.74 -0.11
C GLY A 82 -8.34 8.18 1.00
N TRP A 83 -8.67 9.47 1.11
CA TRP A 83 -9.41 10.04 2.25
C TRP A 83 -10.76 10.69 1.86
N LEU A 84 -11.12 10.65 0.57
CA LEU A 84 -12.38 11.19 0.05
C LEU A 84 -13.65 10.49 0.61
N TYR A 85 -13.51 9.38 1.34
CA TYR A 85 -14.64 8.71 1.99
C TYR A 85 -15.15 9.48 3.24
N CYS A 86 -14.30 10.24 3.93
CA CYS A 86 -14.66 10.83 5.24
C CYS A 86 -15.17 12.27 5.20
N LEU A 87 -15.01 13.01 4.09
CA LEU A 87 -15.38 14.44 4.02
C LEU A 87 -16.81 14.71 3.53
N ARG A 88 -17.55 13.69 3.06
CA ARG A 88 -18.96 13.86 2.72
C ARG A 88 -19.80 13.83 4.00
N LYS A 89 -19.93 15.01 4.62
CA LYS A 89 -20.71 15.31 5.84
C LYS A 89 -21.98 14.46 5.96
N GLY A 90 -22.12 13.80 7.11
CA GLY A 90 -23.30 13.03 7.51
C GLY A 90 -24.51 13.91 7.84
N GLN A 91 -25.15 14.47 6.81
CA GLN A 91 -26.34 15.33 6.98
C GLN A 91 -27.69 14.63 6.88
N ALA A 92 -27.74 13.31 6.71
CA ALA A 92 -29.00 12.57 6.82
C ALA A 92 -28.74 11.10 7.21
N ARG A 93 -28.51 10.85 8.49
CA ARG A 93 -28.64 9.49 9.03
C ARG A 93 -30.15 9.22 9.09
N SER A 94 -30.67 8.50 8.11
CA SER A 94 -32.00 7.90 8.20
C SER A 94 -32.10 7.11 9.52
N PRO A 95 -33.15 7.28 10.34
CA PRO A 95 -33.35 6.46 11.54
C PRO A 95 -33.62 4.99 11.20
N LYS A 96 -33.96 4.68 9.94
CA LYS A 96 -33.99 3.32 9.44
C LYS A 96 -32.58 2.90 9.04
N LEU A 97 -31.99 2.04 9.86
CA LEU A 97 -30.79 1.28 9.53
C LEU A 97 -31.10 0.42 8.29
N PRO A 98 -30.30 0.47 7.21
CA PRO A 98 -30.45 -0.46 6.11
C PRO A 98 -30.32 -1.89 6.65
N HIS A 99 -31.19 -2.79 6.18
CA HIS A 99 -31.05 -4.20 6.51
C HIS A 99 -29.77 -4.72 5.85
N PHE A 100 -28.79 -5.11 6.67
CA PHE A 100 -27.57 -5.74 6.20
C PHE A 100 -27.57 -7.20 6.67
N ASP A 101 -27.39 -8.14 5.75
CA ASP A 101 -27.47 -9.58 6.03
C ASP A 101 -26.42 -10.10 7.03
N TRP A 102 -25.38 -9.30 7.34
CA TRP A 102 -24.39 -9.66 8.36
C TRP A 102 -24.89 -9.44 9.80
N THR A 103 -25.98 -8.70 10.01
CA THR A 103 -26.64 -8.63 11.32
C THR A 103 -27.48 -9.90 11.50
N GLY A 104 -26.81 -11.01 11.75
CA GLY A 104 -27.46 -12.30 12.02
C GLY A 104 -28.54 -12.16 13.09
N TYR A 105 -29.57 -12.99 12.99
CA TYR A 105 -30.69 -13.02 13.93
C TYR A 105 -30.17 -13.35 15.33
N LEU A 106 -30.14 -12.34 16.22
CA LEU A 106 -29.83 -12.57 17.62
C LEU A 106 -31.05 -13.23 18.23
N SER A 107 -31.03 -14.57 18.32
CA SER A 107 -32.04 -15.31 19.06
C SER A 107 -31.98 -14.88 20.52
N THR A 108 -32.94 -14.05 20.92
CA THR A 108 -33.22 -13.74 22.32
C THR A 108 -33.74 -15.02 22.97
N VAL A 109 -32.84 -15.77 23.60
CA VAL A 109 -33.18 -16.78 24.59
C VAL A 109 -33.38 -16.05 25.91
N ASP A 110 -34.59 -15.54 26.13
CA ASP A 110 -35.06 -15.10 27.45
C ASP A 110 -35.44 -16.37 28.24
N SER A 111 -34.82 -16.55 29.42
CA SER A 111 -34.98 -17.72 30.30
C SER A 111 -36.12 -17.53 31.30
#